data_AF-A0A8X6MFR2-F1
#
_entry.id   AF-A0A8X6MFR2-F1
#
_cell.length_a   1.000
_cell.length_b   1.000
_cell.length_c   1.000
_cell.angle_alpha   90.00
_cell.angle_beta   90.00
_cell.angle_gamma   90.00
#
_symmetry.space_group_name_H-M   'P 1'
#
loop_
_entity.id
_entity.type
_entity.pdbx_description
1 polymer ?
#
loop_
_entity_poly.entity_id
_entity_poly.type
_entity_poly.pdbx_seq_one_letter_code
_entity_poly.pdbx_strand_id
1 'polypeptide(L)'
;MTEEEEEECPKGFKKMFLLYCKTTKAKENKLHIDIVKKWLLRSGVIGTETGITHPDVGEAFSTAPVELEFERLKTCLIQLAKDKFLDPKGIMEKLAHSSPPKPGEEDPEDGEKSS
;
A
#
# COMPACT_ATOMS: atom_id res chain seq x y z
N MET A 1 34.59 -2.21 1.08
CA MET A 1 33.97 -2.81 -0.12
C MET A 1 32.49 -2.58 0.07
N THR A 2 31.90 -1.85 -0.87
CA THR A 2 30.52 -1.39 -0.90
C THR A 2 29.57 -2.54 -0.62
N GLU A 3 28.95 -2.51 0.56
CA GLU A 3 27.73 -3.27 0.81
C GLU A 3 26.70 -2.70 -0.15
N GLU A 4 26.43 -3.47 -1.20
CA GLU A 4 25.29 -3.27 -2.05
C GLU A 4 24.07 -3.31 -1.11
N GLU A 5 23.54 -2.15 -0.77
CA GLU A 5 22.20 -2.02 -0.19
C GLU A 5 21.23 -2.57 -1.25
N GLU A 6 21.10 -3.89 -1.28
CA GLU A 6 19.90 -4.53 -1.79
C GLU A 6 18.76 -3.83 -1.05
N GLU A 7 17.92 -3.07 -1.77
CA GLU A 7 16.63 -2.61 -1.28
C GLU A 7 15.77 -3.85 -0.97
N GLU A 8 16.11 -4.52 0.14
CA GLU A 8 15.51 -5.76 0.61
C GLU A 8 14.07 -5.43 0.98
N CYS A 9 13.14 -5.89 0.14
CA CYS A 9 11.72 -5.90 0.48
C CYS A 9 11.55 -6.51 1.86
N PRO A 10 10.94 -5.79 2.83
CA PRO A 10 10.88 -6.27 4.20
C PRO A 10 10.15 -7.60 4.29
N LYS A 11 10.64 -8.46 5.18
CA LYS A 11 10.10 -9.80 5.41
C LYS A 11 8.62 -9.68 5.77
N GLY A 12 7.76 -10.30 4.95
CA GLY A 12 6.31 -10.27 5.16
C GLY A 12 5.56 -9.24 4.32
N PHE A 13 6.22 -8.26 3.68
CA PHE A 13 5.53 -7.29 2.83
C PHE A 13 4.80 -7.96 1.65
N LYS A 14 5.51 -8.82 0.90
CA LYS A 14 4.90 -9.63 -0.17
C LYS A 14 3.80 -10.55 0.34
N LYS A 15 3.99 -11.14 1.53
CA LYS A 15 2.98 -12.00 2.15
C LYS A 15 1.71 -11.21 2.50
N MET A 16 1.87 -9.99 3.01
CA MET A 16 0.76 -9.10 3.34
C MET A 16 0.03 -8.63 2.08
N PHE A 17 0.76 -8.25 1.03
CA PHE A 17 0.17 -7.95 -0.27
C PHE A 17 -0.68 -9.11 -0.80
N LEU A 18 -0.13 -10.33 -0.82
CA LEU A 18 -0.87 -11.52 -1.25
C LEU A 18 -2.08 -11.81 -0.34
N LEU A 19 -1.98 -11.49 0.94
CA LEU A 19 -3.10 -11.63 1.87
C LEU A 19 -4.22 -10.63 1.54
N TYR A 20 -3.88 -9.36 1.29
CA TYR A 20 -4.82 -8.36 0.79
C TYR A 20 -5.46 -8.80 -0.54
N CYS A 21 -4.69 -9.36 -1.47
CA CYS A 21 -5.24 -9.90 -2.72
C CYS A 21 -6.29 -10.98 -2.45
N LYS A 22 -5.99 -11.91 -1.53
CA LYS A 22 -6.90 -12.99 -1.17
C LYS A 22 -8.15 -12.48 -0.45
N THR A 23 -8.01 -11.56 0.51
CA THR A 23 -9.13 -11.06 1.32
C THR A 23 -10.08 -10.19 0.51
N THR A 24 -9.55 -9.39 -0.41
CA THR A 24 -10.34 -8.49 -1.30
C THR A 24 -10.84 -9.19 -2.56
N LYS A 25 -10.63 -10.51 -2.69
CA LYS A 25 -10.96 -11.32 -3.88
C LYS A 25 -10.38 -10.72 -5.18
N ALA A 26 -9.20 -10.12 -5.07
CA ALA A 26 -8.46 -9.58 -6.20
C ALA A 26 -8.20 -10.67 -7.24
N LYS A 27 -8.38 -10.33 -8.52
CA LYS A 27 -8.02 -11.20 -9.64
C LYS A 27 -6.51 -11.12 -9.87
N GLU A 28 -5.90 -12.26 -10.18
CA GLU A 28 -4.50 -12.33 -10.64
C GLU A 28 -3.43 -11.72 -9.71
N ASN A 29 -3.69 -11.64 -8.40
CA ASN A 29 -2.79 -10.96 -7.43
C ASN A 29 -2.55 -9.48 -7.74
N LYS A 30 -3.55 -8.78 -8.28
CA LYS A 30 -3.49 -7.33 -8.51
C LYS A 30 -4.46 -6.60 -7.59
N LEU A 31 -3.97 -5.66 -6.79
CA LEU A 31 -4.82 -4.88 -5.89
C LEU A 31 -5.33 -3.62 -6.58
N HIS A 32 -6.62 -3.33 -6.40
CA HIS A 32 -7.16 -2.04 -6.82
C HIS A 32 -6.48 -0.91 -6.04
N ILE A 33 -6.18 0.19 -6.73
CA ILE A 33 -5.51 1.37 -6.16
C ILE A 33 -6.23 1.91 -4.93
N ASP A 34 -7.56 1.88 -4.88
CA ASP A 34 -8.33 2.30 -3.71
C ASP A 34 -8.09 1.41 -2.49
N ILE A 35 -7.97 0.10 -2.69
CA ILE A 35 -7.61 -0.83 -1.60
C ILE A 35 -6.20 -0.53 -1.11
N VAL A 36 -5.27 -0.23 -2.02
CA VAL A 36 -3.90 0.17 -1.66
C VAL A 36 -3.89 1.48 -0.86
N LYS A 37 -4.66 2.50 -1.28
CA LYS A 37 -4.78 3.77 -0.55
C LYS A 37 -5.34 3.56 0.87
N LYS A 38 -6.37 2.72 1.01
CA LYS A 38 -6.93 2.34 2.31
C LYS A 38 -5.94 1.56 3.16
N TRP A 39 -5.16 0.69 2.53
CA TRP A 39 -4.07 -0.04 3.19
C TRP A 39 -3.02 0.93 3.75
N LEU A 40 -2.57 1.91 2.96
CA LEU A 40 -1.62 2.95 3.39
C LEU A 40 -2.14 3.81 4.54
N LEU A 41 -3.44 4.14 4.52
CA LEU A 41 -4.09 4.83 5.62
C LEU A 41 -4.10 3.95 6.89
N ARG A 42 -4.55 2.70 6.77
CA ARG A 42 -4.67 1.77 7.90
C ARG A 42 -3.33 1.39 8.52
N SER A 43 -2.27 1.34 7.72
CA SER A 43 -0.92 1.08 8.19
C SER A 43 -0.27 2.28 8.89
N GLY A 44 -0.95 3.43 8.94
CA GLY A 44 -0.37 4.68 9.44
C GLY A 44 0.76 5.20 8.56
N VAL A 45 0.79 4.80 7.28
CA VAL A 45 1.71 5.41 6.30
C VAL A 45 1.18 6.78 5.92
N ILE A 46 -0.13 6.95 5.75
CA ILE A 46 -0.75 8.27 5.68
C ILE A 46 -1.04 8.72 7.10
N GLY A 47 -0.42 9.82 7.53
CA GLY A 47 -0.55 10.30 8.91
C GLY A 47 0.48 11.35 9.27
N THR A 48 0.29 11.95 10.44
CA THR A 48 1.17 13.02 10.95
C THR A 48 2.57 12.52 11.29
N GLU A 49 2.73 11.24 11.66
CA GLU A 49 4.02 10.64 12.01
C GLU A 49 4.97 10.54 10.81
N THR A 50 4.44 10.22 9.63
CA THR A 50 5.21 10.13 8.38
C THR A 50 5.20 11.46 7.61
N GLY A 51 4.24 12.34 7.89
CA GLY A 51 4.02 13.56 7.10
C GLY A 51 3.44 13.31 5.71
N ILE A 52 3.08 12.06 5.38
CA ILE A 52 2.43 11.70 4.12
C ILE A 52 0.94 11.99 4.22
N THR A 53 0.40 12.69 3.23
CA THR A 53 -1.01 13.02 3.11
C THR A 53 -1.66 12.30 1.93
N HIS A 54 -3.00 12.27 1.88
CA HIS A 54 -3.74 11.70 0.75
C HIS A 54 -3.34 12.28 -0.63
N PRO A 55 -3.15 13.61 -0.78
CA PRO A 55 -2.62 14.21 -2.01
C PRO A 55 -1.29 13.60 -2.46
N ASP A 56 -0.36 13.37 -1.53
CA ASP A 56 0.97 12.85 -1.83
C ASP A 56 0.90 11.43 -2.40
N VAL A 57 0.04 10.60 -1.82
CA VAL A 57 -0.27 9.27 -2.36
C VAL A 57 -0.97 9.39 -3.71
N GLY A 58 -1.87 10.36 -3.89
CA GLY A 58 -2.51 10.63 -5.16
C GLY A 58 -1.50 10.98 -6.27
N GLU A 59 -0.50 11.79 -5.96
CA GLU A 59 0.55 12.20 -6.89
C GLU A 59 1.51 11.04 -7.21
N ALA A 60 1.98 10.33 -6.18
CA ALA A 60 2.88 9.18 -6.37
C ALA A 60 2.24 8.03 -7.18
N PHE A 61 0.92 7.89 -7.09
CA PHE A 61 0.16 6.89 -7.83
C PHE A 61 -0.57 7.46 -9.07
N SER A 62 -0.35 8.73 -9.42
CA SER A 62 -1.03 9.39 -10.55
C SER A 62 -0.80 8.70 -11.89
N THR A 63 0.38 8.10 -12.07
CA THR A 63 0.77 7.34 -13.26
C THR A 63 0.57 5.84 -13.10
N ALA A 64 0.05 5.39 -11.96
CA ALA A 64 -0.16 3.97 -11.70
C ALA A 64 -1.45 3.47 -12.37
N PRO A 65 -1.47 2.21 -12.83
CA PRO A 65 -2.71 1.57 -13.26
C PRO A 65 -3.69 1.46 -12.09
N VAL A 66 -4.98 1.32 -12.45
CA VAL A 66 -6.07 1.08 -11.49
C VAL A 66 -5.82 -0.18 -10.66
N GLU A 67 -5.24 -1.22 -11.27
CA GLU A 67 -4.88 -2.47 -10.62
C GLU A 67 -3.35 -2.61 -10.56
N LEU A 68 -2.82 -2.75 -9.35
CA LEU A 68 -1.39 -2.76 -9.04
C LEU A 68 -0.92 -4.17 -8.73
N GLU A 69 0.06 -4.65 -9.51
CA GLU A 69 0.88 -5.79 -9.12
C GLU A 69 1.91 -5.41 -8.05
N PHE A 70 2.48 -6.43 -7.39
CA PHE A 70 3.41 -6.23 -6.28
C PHE A 70 4.61 -5.35 -6.64
N GLU A 71 5.24 -5.58 -7.79
CA GLU A 71 6.39 -4.79 -8.26
C GLU A 71 6.00 -3.33 -8.50
N ARG A 72 4.83 -3.10 -9.11
CA ARG A 72 4.34 -1.74 -9.36
C ARG A 72 4.03 -1.00 -8.06
N LEU A 73 3.42 -1.68 -7.09
CA LEU A 73 3.21 -1.14 -5.76
C LEU A 73 4.55 -0.74 -5.12
N LYS A 74 5.56 -1.64 -5.16
CA LYS A 74 6.90 -1.36 -4.63
C LYS A 74 7.48 -0.08 -5.24
N THR A 75 7.43 0.06 -6.56
CA THR A 75 7.92 1.27 -7.25
C THR A 75 7.20 2.53 -6.79
N CYS A 76 5.87 2.50 -6.65
CA CYS A 76 5.10 3.67 -6.20
C CYS A 76 5.47 4.07 -4.76
N LEU A 77 5.69 3.08 -3.88
CA LEU A 77 6.11 3.34 -2.49
C LEU A 77 7.54 3.89 -2.40
N ILE A 78 8.46 3.38 -3.22
CA ILE A 78 9.83 3.90 -3.30
C ILE A 78 9.80 5.36 -3.76
N GLN A 79 9.01 5.67 -4.79
CA GLN A 79 8.87 7.03 -5.27
C GLN A 79 8.28 7.94 -4.19
N LEU A 80 7.17 7.53 -3.56
CA LEU A 80 6.55 8.26 -2.45
C LEU A 80 7.53 8.53 -1.30
N ALA A 81 8.34 7.54 -0.94
CA ALA A 81 9.36 7.69 0.09
C ALA A 81 10.41 8.74 -0.32
N LYS A 82 10.90 8.67 -1.57
CA LYS A 82 11.88 9.61 -2.12
C LYS A 82 11.35 11.03 -2.15
N ASP A 83 10.13 11.25 -2.63
CA ASP A 83 9.48 12.57 -2.65
C ASP A 83 9.28 13.17 -1.25
N LYS A 84 9.15 12.30 -0.24
CA LYS A 84 8.99 12.71 1.16
C LYS A 84 10.26 12.66 1.99
N PHE A 85 11.40 12.35 1.38
CA PHE A 85 12.68 12.17 2.07
C PHE A 85 12.58 11.16 3.23
N LEU A 86 11.77 10.12 3.04
CA LEU A 86 11.57 9.02 3.96
C LEU A 86 12.31 7.77 3.47
N ASP A 87 12.52 6.84 4.39
CA ASP A 87 13.08 5.54 4.07
C ASP A 87 12.02 4.64 3.41
N PRO A 88 12.24 4.16 2.16
CA PRO A 88 11.26 3.32 1.46
C PRO A 88 11.02 1.99 2.15
N LYS A 89 12.04 1.44 2.81
CA LYS A 89 11.92 0.19 3.57
C LYS A 89 11.03 0.39 4.79
N GLY A 90 11.17 1.50 5.53
CA GLY A 90 10.30 1.86 6.66
C GLY A 90 8.82 1.98 6.29
N ILE A 91 8.52 2.53 5.09
CA ILE A 91 7.14 2.56 4.56
C ILE A 91 6.63 1.13 4.30
N MET A 92 7.43 0.30 3.63
CA MET A 92 7.06 -1.09 3.34
C MET A 92 6.95 -1.95 4.62
N GLU A 93 7.74 -1.66 5.66
CA GLU A 93 7.66 -2.33 6.96
C GLU A 93 6.36 -1.99 7.69
N LYS A 94 5.93 -0.73 7.67
CA LYS A 94 4.60 -0.33 8.21
C LYS A 94 3.48 -1.10 7.52
N LEU A 95 3.57 -1.27 6.20
CA LEU A 95 2.60 -2.08 5.44
C LEU A 95 2.70 -3.56 5.80
N ALA A 96 3.90 -4.12 5.95
CA ALA A 96 4.11 -5.51 6.34
C ALA A 96 3.58 -5.83 7.74
N HIS A 97 3.63 -4.88 8.67
CA HIS A 97 3.14 -5.02 10.05
C HIS A 97 1.67 -4.59 10.22
N SER A 98 1.05 -4.01 9.20
CA SER A 98 -0.36 -3.67 9.23
C SER A 98 -1.24 -4.93 9.30
N SER A 99 -2.44 -4.79 9.87
CA SER A 99 -3.40 -5.89 9.87
C SER A 99 -4.12 -5.97 8.52
N PRO A 100 -4.29 -7.18 7.94
CA PRO A 100 -5.13 -7.38 6.77
C PRO A 100 -6.58 -7.00 7.08
N PRO A 101 -7.37 -6.57 6.08
CA PRO A 101 -8.80 -6.32 6.26
C PRO A 101 -9.46 -7.63 6.66
N LYS A 102 -10.45 -7.57 7.56
CA LYS A 102 -11.20 -8.80 7.89
C LYS A 102 -11.92 -9.29 6.64
N PRO A 103 -12.03 -10.61 6.42
CA PRO A 103 -12.81 -11.14 5.32
C PRO A 103 -14.28 -10.70 5.48
N GLY A 104 -14.79 -9.91 4.54
CA GLY A 104 -16.12 -9.32 4.62
C GLY A 104 -16.20 -8.00 5.40
N GLU A 105 -15.08 -7.38 5.74
CA GLU A 105 -15.03 -5.94 6.09
C GLU A 105 -15.26 -5.18 4.78
N GLU A 106 -16.53 -5.12 4.37
CA GLU A 106 -17.00 -4.16 3.38
C GLU A 106 -16.69 -2.78 3.94
N ASP A 107 -16.04 -1.95 3.14
CA ASP A 107 -15.93 -0.54 3.44
C ASP A 107 -17.32 0.00 3.82
N PRO A 108 -17.46 0.82 4.88
CA PRO A 108 -18.71 1.51 5.17
C PRO A 108 -19.08 2.58 4.13
N GLU A 109 -18.69 2.42 2.85
CA GLU A 109 -18.99 3.34 1.75
C GLU A 109 -19.78 2.68 0.60
N ASP A 110 -20.54 1.62 0.88
CA ASP A 110 -21.73 1.28 0.09
C ASP A 110 -22.92 1.07 1.04
N GLY A 111 -23.16 2.12 1.83
CA GLY A 111 -24.29 2.26 2.73
C GLY A 111 -25.28 3.30 2.22
N GLU A 112 -25.70 3.23 0.96
CA GLU A 112 -26.98 3.77 0.46
C GLU A 112 -27.10 3.37 -1.02
N LYS A 113 -28.09 2.58 -1.44
CA LYS A 113 -29.45 3.09 -1.46
C LYS A 113 -30.49 1.99 -1.29
N SER A 114 -31.30 2.17 -0.26
CA SER A 114 -32.65 1.65 -0.13
C SER A 114 -33.49 1.91 -1.40
N SER A 115 -34.21 0.89 -1.87
CA SER A 115 -35.63 0.93 -2.29
C SER A 115 -36.11 -0.46 -2.68
#